data_AF-A0A9Q0TGX0-F1
#
_entry.id   AF-A0A9Q0TGX0-F1
#
_cell.length_a   1.000
_cell.length_b   1.000
_cell.length_c   1.000
_cell.angle_alpha   90.00
_cell.angle_beta   90.00
_cell.angle_gamma   90.00
#
_symmetry.space_group_name_H-M   'P 1'
#
loop_
_entity.id
_entity.type
_entity.pdbx_description
1 polymer ?
#
loop_
_entity_poly.entity_id
_entity_poly.type
_entity_poly.pdbx_seq_one_letter_code
_entity_poly.pdbx_strand_id
1 'polypeptide(L)'
;MYQRLIFKKKLSKTDVGFRMAIPMKRFAVFRIPQGKHFQSFDFLDMISAGRSLSFRCSKRTNNSHPKPILSSDWIKYVKEKGLKEGDEVSFFHVKKDGEERLQFGVQALKKLRLLGTDIWSAV
;
A
#
# COMPACT_ATOMS: atom_id res chain seq x y z
N MET A 1 9.50 -10.14 -15.45
CA MET A 1 9.05 -9.13 -14.46
C MET A 1 9.64 -9.45 -13.09
N TYR A 2 10.35 -8.50 -12.47
CA TYR A 2 10.90 -8.64 -11.12
C TYR A 2 10.02 -7.94 -10.10
N GLN A 3 9.76 -8.61 -8.97
CA GLN A 3 9.07 -8.03 -7.82
C GLN A 3 9.81 -8.32 -6.52
N ARG A 4 9.94 -7.30 -5.66
CA ARG A 4 10.52 -7.44 -4.31
C ARG A 4 9.58 -6.83 -3.29
N LEU A 5 9.16 -7.63 -2.32
CA LEU A 5 8.31 -7.19 -1.22
C LEU A 5 8.97 -6.06 -0.42
N ILE A 6 8.25 -4.96 -0.24
CA ILE A 6 8.59 -3.88 0.69
C ILE A 6 8.03 -4.24 2.06
N PHE A 7 6.71 -4.45 2.11
CA PHE A 7 6.01 -4.94 3.30
C PHE A 7 4.65 -5.53 2.95
N LYS A 8 4.17 -6.36 3.86
CA LYS A 8 2.81 -6.89 3.91
C LYS A 8 2.16 -6.43 5.21
N LYS A 9 0.86 -6.17 5.17
CA LYS A 9 0.11 -5.71 6.35
C LYS A 9 -1.31 -6.25 6.33
N LYS A 10 -1.76 -6.74 7.49
CA LYS A 10 -3.17 -6.97 7.79
C LYS A 10 -3.86 -5.64 8.13
N LEU A 11 -4.95 -5.33 7.44
CA LEU A 11 -5.65 -4.06 7.53
C LEU A 11 -6.43 -3.96 8.84
N SER A 12 -6.26 -2.85 9.54
CA SER A 12 -7.08 -2.46 10.69
C SER A 12 -8.30 -1.65 10.27
N LYS A 13 -9.24 -1.40 11.19
CA LYS A 13 -10.36 -0.45 10.98
C LYS A 13 -9.89 0.91 10.46
N THR A 14 -8.79 1.44 10.99
CA THR A 14 -8.25 2.73 10.56
C THR A 14 -7.74 2.69 9.12
N ASP A 15 -7.11 1.58 8.75
CA ASP A 15 -6.60 1.41 7.38
C ASP A 15 -7.75 1.40 6.39
N VAL A 16 -8.82 0.66 6.66
CA VAL A 16 -9.97 0.55 5.74
C VAL A 16 -10.83 1.82 5.74
N GLY A 17 -11.01 2.48 6.89
CA GLY A 17 -11.92 3.60 7.02
C GLY A 17 -11.33 4.97 6.64
N PHE A 18 -10.03 5.18 6.81
CA PHE A 18 -9.45 6.52 6.75
C PHE A 18 -8.13 6.61 5.98
N ARG A 19 -7.10 5.85 6.39
CA ARG A 19 -5.73 5.97 5.87
C ARG A 19 -4.90 4.75 6.23
N MET A 20 -4.02 4.31 5.34
CA MET A 20 -3.16 3.16 5.63
C MET A 20 -1.91 3.59 6.40
N ALA A 21 -1.72 3.05 7.60
CA ALA A 21 -0.50 3.30 8.36
C ALA A 21 0.65 2.42 7.86
N ILE A 22 1.75 3.06 7.44
CA ILE A 22 2.94 2.39 6.95
C ILE A 22 3.73 1.85 8.15
N PRO A 23 4.20 0.60 8.13
CA PRO A 23 5.12 0.12 9.16
C PRO A 23 6.36 1.02 9.23
N MET A 24 6.65 1.56 10.42
CA MET A 24 7.68 2.60 10.58
C MET A 24 9.05 2.19 10.02
N LYS A 25 9.47 0.94 10.26
CA LYS A 25 10.73 0.36 9.75
C LYS A 25 10.82 0.31 8.21
N ARG A 26 9.69 0.48 7.51
CA ARG A 26 9.58 0.39 6.04
C ARG A 26 9.35 1.75 5.40
N PHE A 27 9.09 2.78 6.20
CA PHE A 27 8.77 4.13 5.72
C PHE A 27 9.90 4.79 4.93
N ALA A 28 11.17 4.52 5.27
CA ALA A 28 12.33 5.12 4.59
C ALA A 28 12.40 4.84 3.08
N VAL A 29 11.68 3.82 2.60
CA VAL A 29 11.52 3.54 1.17
C VAL A 29 10.76 4.66 0.46
N PHE A 30 9.81 5.31 1.14
CA PHE A 30 9.07 6.47 0.65
C PHE A 30 9.85 7.74 0.97
N ARG A 31 10.75 8.11 0.05
CA ARG A 31 11.61 9.28 0.19
C ARG A 31 10.82 10.58 0.03
N ILE A 32 10.37 11.14 1.14
CA ILE A 32 9.81 12.50 1.17
C ILE A 32 10.97 13.50 1.12
N PRO A 33 10.99 14.46 0.17
CA PRO A 33 12.05 15.46 0.09
C PRO A 33 12.21 16.26 1.38
N GLN A 34 13.45 16.67 1.68
CA GLN A 34 13.72 17.53 2.83
C GLN A 34 12.91 18.84 2.73
N GLY A 35 12.40 19.32 3.86
CA GLY A 35 11.50 20.48 3.92
C GLY A 35 10.05 20.18 3.52
N LYS A 36 9.73 18.98 3.02
CA LYS A 36 8.35 18.56 2.73
C LYS A 36 7.82 17.60 3.81
N HIS A 37 6.50 17.63 4.00
CA HIS A 37 5.79 16.73 4.92
C HIS A 37 5.09 15.56 4.21
N PHE A 38 4.93 15.66 2.89
CA PHE A 38 4.32 14.63 2.06
C PHE A 38 4.93 14.57 0.66
N GLN A 39 4.75 13.42 0.00
CA GLN A 39 5.06 13.19 -1.41
C GLN A 39 4.05 12.19 -1.98
N SER A 40 3.56 12.44 -3.19
CA SER A 40 2.73 11.45 -3.91
C SER A 40 3.62 10.45 -4.65
N PHE A 41 3.20 9.20 -4.66
CA PHE A 41 3.85 8.11 -5.37
C PHE A 41 2.81 7.33 -6.15
N ASP A 42 3.18 6.94 -7.36
CA ASP A 42 2.33 6.12 -8.22
C ASP A 42 2.61 4.65 -7.98
N PHE A 43 1.54 3.87 -7.88
CA PHE A 43 1.55 2.44 -7.65
C PHE A 43 0.82 1.72 -8.78
N LEU A 44 1.43 0.65 -9.27
CA LEU A 44 0.78 -0.30 -10.15
C LEU A 44 -0.12 -1.22 -9.32
N ASP A 45 -1.37 -1.37 -9.75
CA ASP A 45 -2.20 -2.47 -9.28
C ASP A 45 -1.67 -3.78 -9.89
N MET A 46 -1.25 -4.71 -9.03
CA MET A 46 -0.62 -5.96 -9.45
C MET A 46 -1.61 -7.01 -9.97
N ILE A 47 -2.92 -6.79 -9.78
CA ILE A 47 -3.98 -7.70 -10.23
C ILE A 47 -4.75 -7.10 -11.41
N SER A 48 -5.09 -5.81 -11.32
CA SER A 48 -5.82 -5.12 -12.39
C SER A 48 -4.84 -4.41 -13.32
N ALA A 49 -4.48 -5.09 -14.42
CA ALA A 49 -3.54 -4.58 -15.42
C ALA A 49 -3.92 -3.18 -15.94
N GLY A 50 -2.93 -2.30 -16.11
CA GLY A 50 -3.10 -0.98 -16.71
C GLY A 50 -3.54 0.14 -15.76
N ARG A 51 -3.81 -0.15 -14.49
CA ARG A 51 -4.24 0.87 -13.52
C ARG A 51 -3.08 1.42 -12.69
N SER A 52 -2.91 2.75 -12.73
CA SER A 52 -2.05 3.49 -11.83
C SER A 52 -2.87 4.12 -10.70
N LEU A 53 -2.36 4.06 -9.47
CA LEU A 53 -2.96 4.62 -8.27
C LEU A 53 -1.99 5.64 -7.69
N SER A 54 -2.44 6.86 -7.34
CA SER A 54 -1.55 7.85 -6.74
C SER A 54 -1.80 7.97 -5.24
N PHE A 55 -0.95 7.34 -4.45
CA PHE A 55 -1.03 7.43 -2.99
C PHE A 55 -0.13 8.56 -2.47
N ARG A 56 -0.71 9.44 -1.66
CA ARG A 56 0.05 10.44 -0.93
C ARG A 56 0.66 9.82 0.31
N CYS A 57 1.97 9.77 0.38
CA CYS A 57 2.70 9.40 1.59
C CYS A 57 2.99 10.65 2.42
N SER A 58 2.63 10.65 3.69
CA SER A 58 2.91 11.77 4.61
C SER A 58 3.35 11.28 5.98
N LYS A 59 4.08 12.13 6.71
CA LYS A 59 4.42 11.93 8.12
C LYS A 59 3.80 13.03 8.97
N ARG A 60 3.47 12.72 10.23
CA ARG A 60 3.08 13.76 11.21
C ARG A 60 4.19 14.81 11.32
N THR A 61 3.77 16.07 11.47
CA THR A 61 4.64 17.24 11.64
C THR A 61 5.29 17.32 13.02
N ASN A 62 4.73 16.65 14.02
CA ASN A 62 5.25 16.66 15.38
C ASN A 62 6.53 15.80 15.47
N ASN A 63 7.64 16.44 15.89
CA ASN A 63 9.00 15.89 15.80
C ASN A 63 9.26 14.60 16.62
N SER A 64 8.42 14.23 17.59
CA SER A 64 8.70 13.09 18.46
C SER A 64 8.29 11.73 17.88
N HIS A 65 7.21 11.67 17.08
CA HIS A 65 6.66 10.40 16.58
C HIS A 65 6.08 10.56 15.17
N PRO A 66 6.93 10.50 14.13
CA PRO A 66 6.45 10.50 12.76
C PRO A 66 5.60 9.23 12.57
N LYS A 67 4.28 9.37 12.42
CA LYS A 67 3.40 8.26 12.03
C LYS A 67 3.16 8.35 10.54
N PRO A 68 3.85 7.54 9.72
CA PRO A 68 3.72 7.62 8.28
C PRO A 68 2.44 6.95 7.80
N ILE A 69 1.78 7.57 6.82
CA ILE A 69 0.50 7.09 6.28
C ILE A 69 0.46 7.24 4.76
N LEU A 70 -0.27 6.33 4.10
CA LEU A 70 -0.78 6.52 2.73
C LEU A 70 -2.23 7.03 2.78
N SER A 71 -2.50 8.06 2.00
CA SER A 71 -3.82 8.68 1.82
C SER A 71 -4.11 8.93 0.33
N SER A 72 -5.08 9.80 0.04
CA SER A 72 -5.58 10.08 -1.32
C SER A 72 -6.32 8.87 -1.90
N ASP A 73 -5.83 8.28 -2.99
CA ASP A 73 -6.51 7.17 -3.69
C ASP A 73 -6.62 5.90 -2.85
N TRP A 74 -5.99 5.84 -1.68
CA TRP A 74 -6.06 4.66 -0.81
C TRP A 74 -7.49 4.24 -0.47
N ILE A 75 -8.36 5.17 -0.06
CA ILE A 75 -9.75 4.82 0.31
C ILE A 75 -10.58 4.47 -0.93
N LYS A 76 -10.27 5.09 -2.08
CA LYS A 76 -10.88 4.69 -3.35
C LYS A 76 -10.51 3.25 -3.69
N TYR A 77 -9.23 2.90 -3.60
CA TYR A 77 -8.73 1.54 -3.80
C TYR A 77 -9.38 0.53 -2.85
N VAL A 78 -9.48 0.85 -1.55
CA VAL A 78 -10.16 0.01 -0.56
C VAL A 78 -11.61 -0.27 -0.94
N LYS A 79 -12.37 0.76 -1.34
CA LYS A 79 -13.78 0.64 -1.73
C LYS A 79 -13.94 -0.20 -2.99
N GLU A 80 -13.12 0.06 -4.01
CA GLU A 80 -13.17 -0.65 -5.29
C GLU A 80 -12.85 -2.14 -5.14
N LYS A 81 -11.85 -2.48 -4.32
CA LYS A 81 -11.46 -3.86 -4.03
C LYS A 81 -12.37 -4.52 -2.96
N GLY A 82 -13.25 -3.73 -2.34
CA GLY A 82 -14.14 -4.18 -1.27
C GLY A 82 -13.39 -4.74 -0.07
N LEU A 83 -12.26 -4.11 0.31
CA LEU A 83 -11.42 -4.55 1.42
C LEU A 83 -12.06 -4.21 2.76
N LYS A 84 -11.83 -5.09 3.74
CA LYS A 84 -12.36 -5.02 5.11
C LYS A 84 -11.23 -5.18 6.13
N GLU A 85 -11.55 -4.90 7.39
CA GLU A 85 -10.64 -5.23 8.49
C GLU A 85 -10.29 -6.73 8.45
N GLY A 86 -9.00 -7.04 8.61
CA GLY A 86 -8.49 -8.41 8.55
C GLY A 86 -8.03 -8.86 7.18
N ASP A 87 -8.40 -8.17 6.10
CA ASP A 87 -7.82 -8.37 4.77
C ASP A 87 -6.35 -7.95 4.76
N GLU A 88 -5.62 -8.32 3.72
CA GLU A 88 -4.18 -8.06 3.60
C GLU A 88 -3.85 -7.23 2.37
N VAL A 89 -2.82 -6.40 2.51
CA VAL A 89 -2.22 -5.65 1.40
C VAL A 89 -0.71 -5.87 1.40
N SER A 90 -0.15 -6.03 0.22
CA SER A 90 1.30 -6.14 -0.01
C SER A 90 1.77 -5.03 -0.94
N PHE A 91 2.90 -4.42 -0.58
CA PHE A 91 3.54 -3.38 -1.36
C PHE A 91 4.90 -3.86 -1.84
N PHE A 92 5.21 -3.57 -3.10
CA PHE A 92 6.38 -4.10 -3.79
C PHE A 92 7.18 -3.00 -4.47
N HIS A 93 8.46 -3.27 -4.65
CA HIS A 93 9.21 -2.71 -5.76
C HIS A 93 9.02 -3.62 -6.97
N VAL A 94 8.77 -3.03 -8.13
CA VAL A 94 8.48 -3.73 -9.38
C VAL A 94 9.42 -3.22 -10.45
N LYS A 95 9.96 -4.12 -11.27
CA LYS A 95 10.70 -3.79 -12.49
C LYS A 95 10.11 -4.60 -13.63
N LYS A 96 9.57 -3.92 -14.64
CA LYS A 96 9.10 -4.57 -15.86
C LYS A 96 10.29 -4.92 -16.75
N ASP A 97 10.11 -5.94 -17.58
CA ASP A 97 11.19 -6.38 -18.47
C ASP A 97 11.46 -5.28 -19.50
N GLY A 98 12.74 -4.94 -19.71
CA GLY A 98 13.16 -3.84 -20.57
C GLY A 98 13.08 -2.43 -19.95
N GLU A 99 12.53 -2.26 -18.74
CA GLU A 99 12.56 -0.97 -18.03
C GLU A 99 13.73 -0.91 -17.04
N GLU A 100 14.46 0.20 -16.99
CA GLU A 100 15.51 0.39 -15.98
C GLU A 100 14.96 0.86 -14.63
N ARG A 101 13.83 1.59 -14.64
CA ARG A 101 13.28 2.25 -13.47
C ARG A 101 12.46 1.29 -12.60
N LEU A 102 12.71 1.35 -11.30
CA LEU A 102 11.91 0.68 -10.29
C LEU A 102 10.60 1.44 -10.05
N GLN A 103 9.47 0.73 -10.10
CA GLN A 103 8.14 1.25 -9.80
C GLN A 103 7.65 0.70 -8.45
N PHE A 104 6.59 1.30 -7.90
CA PHE A 104 5.88 0.72 -6.77
C PHE A 104 4.70 -0.14 -7.26
N GLY A 105 4.47 -1.26 -6.58
CA GLY A 105 3.32 -2.13 -6.80
C GLY A 105 2.49 -2.29 -5.53
N VAL A 106 1.18 -2.49 -5.69
CA VAL A 106 0.25 -2.82 -4.61
C VAL A 106 -0.64 -4.00 -5.01
N GLN A 107 -0.80 -4.95 -4.08
CA GLN A 107 -1.66 -6.12 -4.24
C GLN A 107 -2.54 -6.28 -3.02
N ALA A 108 -3.83 -6.47 -3.21
CA ALA A 108 -4.77 -6.76 -2.13
C ALA A 108 -5.16 -8.24 -2.12
N LEU A 109 -5.35 -8.78 -0.92
CA LEU A 109 -5.76 -10.14 -0.64
C LEU A 109 -6.94 -10.10 0.33
N LYS A 110 -8.10 -10.60 -0.11
CA LYS A 110 -9.27 -10.75 0.75
C LYS A 110 -9.20 -12.03 1.53
N LYS A 111 -9.49 -11.92 2.83
CA LYS A 111 -9.67 -13.06 3.71
C LYS A 111 -11.07 -13.62 3.53
N LEU A 112 -11.18 -14.88 3.14
CA LEU A 112 -12.43 -15.63 3.17
C LEU A 112 -12.30 -16.75 4.19
N ARG A 113 -13.39 -17.04 4.91
CA ARG A 113 -13.43 -18.17 5.83
C ARG A 113 -14.35 -19.23 5.26
N LEU A 114 -13.79 -20.37 4.88
CA LEU A 114 -14.52 -21.53 4.37
C LEU A 114 -14.30 -22.71 5.31
N LEU A 115 -15.38 -23.28 5.83
CA LEU A 115 -15.36 -24.46 6.70
C LEU A 115 -14.36 -24.30 7.88
N GLY A 116 -14.35 -23.11 8.50
CA GLY A 116 -13.45 -22.80 9.62
C GLY A 116 -12.02 -22.39 9.23
N THR A 117 -11.61 -22.59 7.96
CA THR A 117 -10.26 -22.32 7.45
C THR A 117 -10.20 -20.96 6.75
N ASP A 118 -9.09 -20.24 6.97
CA ASP A 118 -8.82 -18.97 6.31
C ASP A 118 -8.15 -19.20 4.96
N ILE A 119 -8.77 -18.69 3.88
CA ILE A 119 -8.20 -18.66 2.53
C ILE A 119 -8.04 -17.21 2.08
N TRP A 120 -7.12 -16.98 1.14
CA TRP A 120 -6.77 -15.64 0.66
C TRP A 120 -6.97 -15.57 -0.85
N SER A 121 -7.76 -14.59 -1.31
CA SER A 121 -8.00 -14.35 -2.74
C SER A 121 -7.45 -13.00 -3.15
N ALA A 122 -6.64 -12.96 -4.22
CA ALA A 122 -6.19 -11.70 -4.79
C ALA A 122 -7.36 -10.97 -5.47
N VAL A 123 -7.42 -9.64 -5.33
CA VAL A 123 -8.50 -8.80 -5.88
C VAL A 123 -7.99 -7.52 -6.52
#